data_AF-A0AAV1DE42-F1
#
_entry.id   AF-A0AAV1DE42-F1
#
_cell.length_a   1.000
_cell.length_b   1.000
_cell.length_c   1.000
_cell.angle_alpha   90.00
_cell.angle_beta   90.00
_cell.angle_gamma   90.00
#
_symmetry.space_group_name_H-M   'P 1'
#
loop_
_entity.id
_entity.type
_entity.pdbx_description
1 polymer ?
#
loop_
_entity_poly.entity_id
_entity_poly.type
_entity_poly.pdbx_seq_one_letter_code
_entity_poly.pdbx_strand_id
1 'polypeptide(L)'
;MARIKVHELRQKTKTELLAQLKDLKAELALLRVAKVTGGAPNKLSKIKVVRLSIAQVLTVISQKQKAALREAYKNKKYLPLDLRPKKTRAIRRRLTKHQVCPASAILKGLCGFHCYSLSNFWLLCWVVRICSNLVILFFCCLSLKLKTLN
;
A
#
# COMPACT_ATOMS: atom_id res chain seq x y z
N MET A 1 -13.02 28.46 24.08
CA MET A 1 -12.37 27.18 23.74
C MET A 1 -12.42 27.02 22.24
N ALA A 2 -11.29 27.31 21.58
CA ALA A 2 -11.13 27.07 20.16
C ALA A 2 -10.93 25.57 19.91
N ARG A 3 -11.24 25.11 18.70
CA ARG A 3 -10.99 23.73 18.28
C ARG A 3 -9.47 23.49 18.25
N ILE A 4 -9.00 22.48 18.98
CA ILE A 4 -7.58 22.07 18.96
C ILE A 4 -7.22 21.53 17.58
N LYS A 5 -6.07 21.95 17.04
CA LYS A 5 -5.56 21.43 15.78
C LYS A 5 -4.64 20.25 16.04
N VAL A 6 -4.84 19.15 15.30
CA VAL A 6 -4.14 17.89 15.54
C VAL A 6 -2.64 17.97 15.22
N HIS A 7 -2.23 18.83 14.27
CA HIS A 7 -0.81 18.97 13.92
C HIS A 7 0.02 19.53 15.08
N GLU A 8 -0.53 20.47 15.86
CA GLU A 8 0.11 21.04 17.04
C GLU A 8 0.32 19.97 18.12
N LEU A 9 -0.64 19.05 18.29
CA LEU A 9 -0.54 17.97 19.27
C LEU A 9 0.55 16.93 18.94
N ARG A 10 0.91 16.78 17.66
CA ARG A 10 1.95 15.82 17.26
C ARG A 10 3.34 16.28 17.66
N GLN A 11 3.58 17.59 17.71
CA GLN A 11 4.87 18.18 18.08
C GLN A 11 5.13 18.14 19.61
N LYS A 12 4.07 18.03 20.42
CA LYS A 12 4.15 18.02 21.89
C LYS A 12 4.68 16.71 22.47
N THR A 13 5.27 16.79 23.65
CA THR A 13 5.77 15.62 24.39
C THR A 13 4.63 14.82 25.05
N LYS A 14 4.92 13.57 25.46
CA LYS A 14 3.89 12.70 26.09
C LYS A 14 3.38 13.28 27.41
N THR A 15 4.25 13.90 28.20
CA THR A 15 3.91 14.51 29.50
C THR A 15 2.98 15.70 29.32
N GLU A 16 3.25 16.59 28.36
CA GLU A 16 2.38 17.73 28.02
C GLU A 16 0.99 17.28 27.54
N LEU A 17 0.92 16.22 26.72
CA LEU A 17 -0.36 15.67 26.27
C LEU A 17 -1.19 15.10 27.43
N LEU A 18 -0.54 14.51 28.43
CA LEU A 18 -1.21 14.01 29.63
C LEU A 18 -1.69 15.14 30.55
N ALA A 19 -0.95 16.25 30.65
CA ALA A 19 -1.38 17.45 31.36
C ALA A 19 -2.64 18.04 30.70
N GLN A 20 -2.57 18.32 29.39
CA GLN A 20 -3.71 18.84 28.62
C GLN A 20 -4.96 17.95 28.73
N LEU A 21 -4.78 16.63 28.77
CA LEU A 21 -5.87 15.68 28.95
C LEU A 21 -6.55 15.88 30.32
N LYS A 22 -5.79 16.08 31.40
CA LYS A 22 -6.35 16.30 32.75
C LYS A 22 -7.16 17.60 32.80
N ASP A 23 -6.64 18.67 32.22
CA ASP A 23 -7.30 19.98 32.19
C ASP A 23 -8.63 19.91 31.43
N LEU A 24 -8.64 19.30 30.23
CA LEU A 24 -9.85 19.11 29.43
C LEU A 24 -10.89 18.22 30.12
N LYS A 25 -10.46 17.23 30.92
CA LYS A 25 -11.38 16.41 31.71
C LYS A 25 -12.00 17.19 32.88
N ALA A 26 -11.22 18.03 33.54
CA ALA A 26 -11.73 18.92 34.59
C ALA A 26 -12.77 19.90 34.03
N GLU A 27 -12.48 20.53 32.88
CA GLU A 27 -13.44 21.39 32.18
C GLU A 27 -14.72 20.65 31.81
N LEU A 28 -14.61 19.42 31.30
CA LEU A 28 -15.77 18.60 30.95
C LEU A 28 -16.62 18.26 32.19
N ALA A 29 -16.00 17.99 33.34
CA ALA A 29 -16.72 17.74 34.58
C ALA A 29 -17.53 18.98 35.01
N LEU A 30 -16.93 20.16 34.97
CA LEU A 30 -17.61 21.43 35.28
C LEU A 30 -18.78 21.69 34.32
N LEU A 31 -18.60 21.44 33.02
CA LEU A 31 -19.67 21.60 32.03
C LEU A 31 -20.82 20.60 32.21
N ARG A 32 -20.55 19.40 32.74
CA ARG A 32 -21.59 18.41 33.06
C ARG A 32 -22.44 18.84 34.26
N VAL A 33 -21.83 19.40 35.30
CA VAL A 33 -22.57 19.98 36.43
C VAL A 33 -23.44 21.14 35.95
N ALA A 34 -22.86 22.06 35.17
CA ALA A 34 -23.60 23.19 34.61
C ALA A 34 -24.77 22.76 33.70
N LYS A 35 -24.68 21.61 33.03
CA LYS A 35 -25.79 21.05 32.25
C LYS A 35 -26.95 20.62 33.14
N VAL A 36 -26.67 20.00 34.30
CA VAL A 36 -27.70 19.54 35.24
C VAL A 36 -28.40 20.72 35.90
N THR A 37 -27.66 21.78 36.23
CA THR A 37 -28.22 22.98 36.88
C THR A 37 -28.88 23.97 35.91
N GLY A 38 -29.16 23.58 34.65
CA GLY A 38 -29.81 24.46 33.68
C GLY A 38 -28.97 25.66 33.23
N GLY A 39 -27.65 25.52 33.14
CA GLY A 39 -26.74 26.62 32.80
C GLY A 39 -26.91 27.19 31.38
N ALA A 40 -26.35 28.38 31.17
CA ALA A 40 -26.47 29.13 29.91
C ALA A 40 -26.11 28.31 28.64
N PRO A 41 -26.85 28.49 27.52
CA PRO A 41 -26.67 27.70 26.30
C PRO A 41 -25.26 27.80 25.71
N ASN A 42 -24.61 28.95 25.86
CA ASN A 42 -23.23 29.17 25.42
C ASN A 42 -22.22 28.25 26.11
N LYS A 43 -22.49 27.80 27.35
CA LYS A 43 -21.67 26.81 28.06
C LYS A 43 -21.97 25.40 27.55
N LEU A 44 -23.23 25.09 27.25
CA LEU A 44 -23.66 23.77 26.75
C LEU A 44 -23.08 23.44 25.36
N SER A 45 -23.01 24.43 24.47
CA SER A 45 -22.41 24.26 23.13
C SER A 45 -20.94 23.84 23.18
N LYS A 46 -20.21 24.19 24.26
CA LYS A 46 -18.80 23.81 24.44
C LYS A 46 -18.60 22.33 24.73
N ILE A 47 -19.62 21.62 25.24
CA ILE A 47 -19.52 20.20 25.62
C ILE A 47 -19.08 19.34 24.44
N LYS A 48 -19.68 19.57 23.25
CA LYS A 48 -19.32 18.83 22.03
C LYS A 48 -17.86 19.07 21.64
N VAL A 49 -17.41 20.32 21.71
CA VAL A 49 -16.04 20.73 21.35
C VAL A 49 -15.02 20.10 22.29
N VAL A 50 -15.25 20.14 23.61
CA VAL A 50 -14.34 19.56 24.61
C VAL A 50 -14.27 18.04 24.46
N ARG A 51 -15.40 17.34 24.23
CA ARG A 51 -15.41 15.88 23.98
C ARG A 51 -14.57 15.49 22.78
N LEU A 52 -14.70 16.22 21.67
CA LEU A 52 -13.91 15.99 20.45
C LEU A 52 -12.43 16.26 20.70
N SER A 53 -12.11 17.30 21.47
CA SER A 53 -10.73 17.65 21.83
C SER A 53 -10.05 16.56 22.67
N ILE A 54 -10.75 16.00 23.66
CA ILE A 54 -10.27 14.85 24.46
C ILE A 54 -10.02 13.64 23.56
N ALA A 55 -10.94 13.33 22.66
CA ALA A 55 -10.80 12.21 21.73
C ALA A 55 -9.57 12.40 20.81
N GLN A 56 -9.31 13.61 20.32
CA GLN A 56 -8.14 13.92 19.50
C GLN A 56 -6.83 13.71 20.27
N VAL A 57 -6.71 14.21 21.51
CA VAL A 57 -5.52 14.04 22.35
C VAL A 57 -5.25 12.55 22.62
N LEU A 58 -6.29 11.80 23.02
CA LEU A 58 -6.18 10.34 23.24
C LEU A 58 -5.77 9.59 21.97
N THR A 59 -6.27 10.02 20.81
CA THR A 59 -5.91 9.44 19.50
C THR A 59 -4.44 9.65 19.20
N VAL A 60 -3.90 10.85 19.40
CA VAL A 60 -2.48 11.16 19.17
C VAL A 60 -1.59 10.35 20.12
N ILE A 61 -1.94 10.24 21.40
CA ILE A 61 -1.22 9.41 22.37
C ILE A 61 -1.19 7.95 21.89
N SER A 62 -2.34 7.40 21.50
CA SER A 62 -2.46 6.03 21.01
C SER A 62 -1.68 5.79 19.72
N GLN A 63 -1.64 6.77 18.81
CA GLN A 63 -0.85 6.72 17.59
C GLN A 63 0.65 6.66 17.89
N LYS A 64 1.15 7.55 18.77
CA LYS A 64 2.57 7.56 19.18
C LYS A 64 2.98 6.25 19.85
N GLN A 65 2.13 5.73 20.76
CA GLN A 65 2.37 4.43 21.41
C GLN A 65 2.45 3.29 20.39
N LYS A 66 1.50 3.21 19.45
CA LYS A 66 1.51 2.17 18.41
C LYS A 66 2.70 2.31 17.45
N ALA A 67 3.14 3.53 17.13
CA ALA A 67 4.32 3.76 16.31
C ALA A 67 5.59 3.23 17.00
N ALA A 68 5.80 3.60 18.26
CA ALA A 68 6.93 3.10 19.05
C ALA A 68 6.92 1.56 19.19
N LEU A 69 5.74 0.95 19.38
CA LEU A 69 5.61 -0.51 19.40
C LEU A 69 5.93 -1.15 18.04
N ARG A 70 5.52 -0.54 16.92
CA ARG A 70 5.86 -1.06 15.58
C ARG A 70 7.36 -1.02 15.32
N GLU A 71 8.05 0.01 15.79
CA GLU A 71 9.51 0.11 15.71
C GLU A 71 10.18 -0.96 16.57
N ALA A 72 9.75 -1.12 17.83
CA ALA A 72 10.31 -2.10 18.76
C ALA A 72 10.11 -3.57 18.35
N TYR A 73 9.05 -3.86 17.58
CA TYR A 73 8.75 -5.22 17.08
C TYR A 73 9.06 -5.39 15.58
N LYS A 74 9.75 -4.42 14.96
CA LYS A 74 10.18 -4.53 13.57
C LYS A 74 11.10 -5.76 13.43
N ASN A 75 10.85 -6.58 12.41
CA ASN A 75 11.61 -7.80 12.08
C ASN A 75 11.52 -8.97 13.08
N LYS A 76 10.75 -8.85 14.18
CA LYS A 76 10.49 -9.99 15.06
C LYS A 76 9.52 -10.96 14.39
N LYS A 77 9.82 -12.26 14.44
CA LYS A 77 8.97 -13.32 13.86
C LYS A 77 7.56 -13.32 14.48
N TYR A 78 7.49 -13.14 15.80
CA TYR A 78 6.23 -13.14 16.55
C TYR A 78 5.83 -11.70 16.88
N LEU A 79 4.70 -11.28 16.29
CA LEU A 79 4.09 -9.98 16.55
C LEU A 79 2.86 -10.15 17.47
N PRO A 80 2.59 -9.18 18.36
CA PRO A 80 1.34 -9.09 19.08
C PRO A 80 0.11 -9.07 18.14
N LEU A 81 -1.02 -9.63 18.61
CA LEU A 81 -2.27 -9.73 17.83
C LEU A 81 -2.84 -8.37 17.37
N ASP A 82 -2.54 -7.31 18.10
CA ASP A 82 -2.96 -5.94 17.77
C ASP A 82 -2.20 -5.33 16.60
N LEU A 83 -0.91 -5.66 16.48
CA LEU A 83 -0.03 -5.17 15.41
C LEU A 83 -0.14 -6.02 14.13
N ARG A 84 -0.70 -7.23 14.23
CA ARG A 84 -0.90 -8.11 13.07
C ARG A 84 -1.83 -7.46 12.04
N PRO A 85 -1.53 -7.55 10.73
CA PRO A 85 -2.41 -7.04 9.70
C PRO A 85 -3.79 -7.72 9.79
N LYS A 86 -4.85 -6.91 9.83
CA LYS A 86 -6.23 -7.39 9.89
C LYS A 86 -6.65 -7.87 8.49
N LYS A 87 -6.64 -9.19 8.31
CA LYS A 87 -7.09 -9.90 7.10
C LYS A 87 -8.16 -10.92 7.49
N THR A 88 -9.01 -11.31 6.56
CA THR A 88 -9.98 -12.39 6.79
C THR A 88 -9.30 -13.70 7.17
N ARG A 89 -10.01 -14.58 7.87
CA ARG A 89 -9.49 -15.87 8.31
C ARG A 89 -9.03 -16.73 7.13
N ALA A 90 -9.80 -16.76 6.04
CA ALA A 90 -9.46 -17.47 4.81
C ALA A 90 -8.12 -16.97 4.22
N ILE A 91 -7.94 -15.65 4.10
CA ILE A 91 -6.69 -15.05 3.60
C ILE A 91 -5.50 -15.36 4.52
N ARG A 92 -5.71 -15.51 5.84
CA ARG A 92 -4.62 -15.89 6.76
C ARG A 92 -4.22 -17.37 6.66
N ARG A 93 -5.14 -18.25 6.25
CA ARG A 93 -4.92 -19.70 6.12
C ARG A 93 -4.45 -20.14 4.74
N ARG A 94 -4.66 -19.33 3.70
CA ARG A 94 -4.17 -19.64 2.36
C ARG A 94 -2.64 -19.79 2.34
N LEU A 95 -2.14 -20.62 1.44
CA LEU A 95 -0.70 -20.79 1.20
C LEU A 95 -0.05 -19.47 0.74
N THR A 96 1.23 -19.29 1.05
CA THR A 96 1.98 -18.13 0.57
C THR A 96 2.20 -18.23 -0.94
N LYS A 97 2.37 -17.09 -1.63
CA LYS A 97 2.57 -17.08 -3.10
C LYS A 97 3.75 -17.97 -3.53
N HIS A 98 4.82 -17.99 -2.73
CA HIS A 98 5.98 -18.85 -2.95
C HIS A 98 5.64 -20.35 -2.83
N GLN A 99 4.75 -20.73 -1.92
CA GLN A 99 4.30 -22.12 -1.74
C GLN A 99 3.30 -22.57 -2.82
N VAL A 100 2.56 -21.65 -3.42
CA VAL A 100 1.61 -21.97 -4.51
C VAL A 100 2.35 -22.19 -5.83
N CYS A 101 3.47 -21.48 -6.06
CA CYS A 101 4.32 -21.67 -7.24
C CYS A 101 5.75 -22.11 -6.85
N PRO A 102 5.94 -23.33 -6.34
CA PRO A 102 7.28 -23.92 -6.20
C PRO A 102 7.84 -24.30 -7.59
N ALA A 103 6.97 -24.46 -8.59
CA ALA A 103 7.28 -24.94 -9.94
C ALA A 103 8.24 -24.04 -10.72
N SER A 104 8.37 -22.75 -10.38
CA SER A 104 9.36 -21.87 -11.02
C SER A 104 10.81 -22.19 -10.63
N ALA A 105 11.08 -23.09 -9.67
CA ALA A 105 12.43 -23.57 -9.38
C ALA A 105 12.74 -24.91 -10.07
N ILE A 106 11.75 -25.83 -10.14
CA ILE A 106 11.90 -27.13 -10.81
C ILE A 106 11.92 -26.97 -12.34
N LEU A 107 11.08 -26.08 -12.92
CA LEU A 107 11.11 -25.77 -14.35
C LEU A 107 12.29 -24.88 -14.76
N LYS A 108 12.94 -24.15 -13.85
CA LYS A 108 14.18 -23.42 -14.16
C LYS A 108 15.42 -24.31 -14.22
N GLY A 109 15.37 -25.50 -13.63
CA GLY A 109 16.43 -26.51 -13.74
C GLY A 109 16.26 -27.46 -14.93
N LEU A 110 15.03 -27.66 -15.42
CA LEU A 110 14.73 -28.59 -16.52
C LEU A 110 14.23 -27.94 -17.81
N CYS A 111 13.94 -26.63 -17.83
CA CYS A 111 13.65 -25.89 -19.04
C CYS A 111 14.30 -24.51 -18.98
N GLY A 112 15.22 -24.25 -19.91
CA GLY A 112 15.67 -22.91 -20.28
C GLY A 112 14.53 -22.13 -20.94
N PHE A 113 13.42 -21.90 -20.22
CA PHE A 113 12.40 -20.94 -20.61
C PHE A 113 12.84 -19.57 -20.08
N HIS A 114 13.82 -19.01 -20.79
CA HIS A 114 13.98 -17.58 -20.88
C HIS A 114 12.61 -17.03 -21.30
N CYS A 115 12.06 -16.10 -20.52
CA CYS A 115 10.93 -15.27 -20.94
C CYS A 115 11.29 -14.65 -22.30
N TYR A 116 10.87 -15.27 -23.41
CA TYR A 116 10.68 -14.50 -24.62
C TYR A 116 9.51 -13.57 -24.33
N SER A 117 9.88 -12.32 -24.03
CA SER A 117 9.01 -11.17 -24.21
C SER A 117 8.12 -11.40 -25.43
N LEU A 118 6.83 -11.23 -25.23
CA LEU A 118 5.75 -11.43 -26.21
C LEU A 118 5.80 -10.38 -27.35
N SER A 119 6.98 -10.02 -27.85
CA SER A 119 7.18 -8.81 -28.65
C SER A 119 8.27 -8.93 -29.72
N ASN A 120 8.50 -10.10 -30.32
CA ASN A 120 9.33 -10.15 -31.54
C ASN A 120 9.09 -11.32 -32.51
N PHE A 121 8.05 -12.14 -32.31
CA PHE A 121 7.73 -13.22 -33.24
C PHE A 121 7.18 -12.71 -34.58
N TRP A 122 6.56 -11.51 -34.58
CA TRP A 122 6.06 -10.88 -35.81
C TRP A 122 7.18 -10.31 -36.70
N LEU A 123 8.26 -9.77 -36.13
CA LEU A 123 9.35 -9.20 -36.91
C LEU A 123 10.17 -10.29 -37.63
N LEU A 124 10.39 -11.43 -36.97
CA LEU A 124 11.11 -12.55 -37.56
C LEU A 124 10.31 -13.21 -38.71
N CYS A 125 8.98 -13.28 -38.57
CA CYS A 125 8.12 -13.79 -39.63
C CYS A 125 8.05 -12.83 -40.84
N TRP A 126 8.16 -11.51 -40.62
CA TRP A 126 8.18 -10.50 -41.68
C TRP A 126 9.50 -10.52 -42.47
N VAL A 127 10.64 -10.67 -41.80
CA VAL A 127 11.96 -10.77 -42.45
C VAL A 127 12.09 -12.05 -43.28
N VAL A 128 11.61 -13.19 -42.76
CA VAL A 128 11.64 -14.45 -43.52
C VAL A 128 10.71 -14.41 -44.74
N ARG A 129 9.57 -13.72 -44.66
CA ARG A 129 8.65 -13.54 -45.81
C ARG A 129 9.21 -12.62 -46.90
N ILE A 130 10.06 -11.66 -46.56
CA ILE A 130 10.70 -10.73 -47.51
C ILE A 130 11.92 -11.38 -48.20
N CYS A 131 12.72 -12.19 -47.50
CA CYS A 131 13.90 -12.83 -48.09
C CYS A 131 13.60 -13.97 -49.07
N SER A 132 12.44 -14.64 -48.98
CA SER A 132 12.10 -15.72 -49.93
C SER A 132 11.68 -15.24 -51.33
N ASN A 133 11.22 -13.99 -51.48
CA ASN A 133 10.79 -13.46 -52.78
C ASN A 133 11.94 -12.89 -53.62
N LEU A 134 13.09 -12.58 -53.02
CA LEU A 134 14.23 -12.03 -53.77
C LEU A 134 15.03 -13.12 -54.51
N VAL A 135 15.06 -14.35 -53.98
CA VAL A 135 15.76 -15.49 -54.59
C VAL A 135 15.02 -16.01 -55.84
N ILE A 136 13.68 -15.90 -55.86
CA ILE A 136 12.86 -16.33 -57.00
C ILE A 136 13.02 -15.35 -58.19
N LEU A 137 13.18 -14.05 -57.94
CA LEU A 137 13.47 -13.07 -59.01
C LEU A 137 14.86 -13.23 -59.61
N PHE A 138 15.87 -13.65 -58.82
CA PHE A 138 17.23 -13.82 -59.32
C PHE A 138 17.36 -15.05 -60.22
N PHE A 139 16.67 -16.15 -59.91
CA PHE A 139 16.65 -17.35 -60.75
C PHE A 139 15.83 -17.18 -62.04
N CYS A 140 14.79 -16.35 -62.04
CA CYS A 140 13.97 -16.10 -63.23
C CYS A 140 14.67 -15.21 -64.26
N CYS A 141 15.55 -14.31 -63.84
CA CYS A 141 16.29 -13.41 -64.74
C CYS A 141 17.48 -14.10 -65.43
N LEU A 142 18.12 -15.08 -64.77
CA LEU A 142 19.26 -15.82 -65.34
C LEU A 142 18.84 -16.83 -66.43
N SER A 143 17.59 -17.31 -66.38
CA SER A 143 17.09 -18.26 -67.38
C SER A 143 16.65 -17.62 -68.71
N LEU A 144 16.44 -16.30 -68.77
CA LEU A 144 16.11 -15.58 -70.01
C LEU A 144 17.35 -15.08 -70.78
N LYS A 145 18.52 -14.95 -70.15
CA LYS A 145 19.74 -14.44 -70.82
C LYS A 145 20.50 -15.51 -71.63
N LEU A 146 20.22 -16.80 -71.41
CA LEU A 146 20.84 -17.93 -72.11
C LEU A 146 20.10 -18.38 -73.39
N LYS A 147 19.01 -17.70 -73.79
CA LYS A 147 18.25 -18.01 -75.01
C LYS A 147 18.55 -17.08 -76.21
N THR A 148 19.58 -16.23 -76.14
CA THR A 148 19.99 -15.33 -77.23
C THR A 148 21.49 -15.45 -77.56
N LEU A 149 22.01 -16.68 -77.58
CA LEU A 149 23.30 -17.05 -78.18
C LEU A 149 23.16 -18.45 -78.80
N ASN A 150 22.30 -18.51 -79.81
CA ASN A 150 22.39 -19.33 -81.01
C ASN A 150 21.34 -18.80 -82.00
#